data_AF-A0A924MX15-F1
#
_entry.id   AF-A0A924MX15-F1
#
_cell.length_a   1.000
_cell.length_b   1.000
_cell.length_c   1.000
_cell.angle_alpha   90.00
_cell.angle_beta   90.00
_cell.angle_gamma   90.00
#
_symmetry.space_group_name_H-M   'P 1'
#
loop_
_entity.id
_entity.type
_entity.pdbx_description
1 polymer ?
#
loop_
_entity_poly.entity_id
_entity_poly.type
_entity_poly.pdbx_seq_one_letter_code
_entity_poly.pdbx_strand_id
1 'polypeptide(L)'
;PLGADYVIVPAVTEDNVRDPALLAWLRDQSAKGATVVSICDGALVVANAGLFDGHRATGHWATRSRREEEHPGTRWLGNTRYVADGNVVSSAGVSAAIPTALALVEAMGGTEVAARTAARLGAIGWSTAHDSAQFHIGVDAITTYIGNRWLKPDDRLAIPVADGVDDIALALTLDAYGRTMRSPVAIATAGGALPRSSHGLVLLPPLIPSGPAARTLALPEGPSLAALDRALADIGRRYGSGTERYVALEMEYAPGYAAH
;
A
#
# COMPACT_ATOMS: atom_id res chain seq x y z
N PRO A 1 0.50 9.83 24.98
CA PRO A 1 0.73 8.40 25.28
C PRO A 1 2.03 8.25 26.10
N LEU A 2 2.23 7.13 26.77
CA LEU A 2 3.50 6.78 27.44
C LEU A 2 4.46 6.03 26.49
N GLY A 3 4.08 5.89 25.22
CA GLY A 3 4.82 5.29 24.11
C GLY A 3 4.59 6.09 22.83
N ALA A 4 4.59 5.43 21.67
CA ALA A 4 4.31 6.10 20.39
C ALA A 4 2.90 6.77 20.39
N ASP A 5 2.76 7.89 19.68
CA ASP A 5 1.45 8.49 19.44
C ASP A 5 0.61 7.66 18.45
N TYR A 6 1.27 7.17 17.40
CA TYR A 6 0.68 6.32 16.37
C TYR A 6 1.57 5.11 16.11
N VAL A 7 0.96 3.94 15.96
CA VAL A 7 1.61 2.72 15.50
C VAL A 7 0.98 2.31 14.18
N ILE A 8 1.75 2.38 13.09
CA ILE A 8 1.28 1.95 11.77
C ILE A 8 1.64 0.48 11.56
N VAL A 9 0.64 -0.35 11.30
CA VAL A 9 0.75 -1.79 11.09
C VAL A 9 0.47 -2.09 9.61
N PRO A 10 1.51 -2.29 8.78
CA PRO A 10 1.32 -2.67 7.38
C PRO A 10 0.87 -4.13 7.26
N ALA A 11 0.54 -4.54 6.04
CA ALA A 11 0.48 -5.98 5.73
C ALA A 11 1.85 -6.61 5.94
N VAL A 12 1.87 -7.79 6.58
CA VAL A 12 3.07 -8.61 6.81
C VAL A 12 2.91 -9.95 6.11
N THR A 13 4.02 -10.69 5.97
CA THR A 13 3.97 -12.07 5.46
C THR A 13 3.15 -12.96 6.38
N GLU A 14 2.53 -14.01 5.82
CA GLU A 14 1.64 -14.91 6.57
C GLU A 14 2.28 -15.47 7.85
N ASP A 15 3.56 -15.84 7.79
CA ASP A 15 4.32 -16.34 8.94
C ASP A 15 4.42 -15.35 10.11
N ASN A 16 4.31 -14.05 9.82
CA ASN A 16 4.41 -12.97 10.81
C ASN A 16 3.06 -12.49 11.33
N VAL A 17 1.93 -12.87 10.70
CA VAL A 17 0.59 -12.40 11.08
C VAL A 17 0.23 -12.78 12.52
N ARG A 18 0.79 -13.89 13.02
CA ARG A 18 0.57 -14.43 14.36
C ARG A 18 1.84 -14.45 15.23
N ASP A 19 2.89 -13.72 14.86
CA ASP A 19 4.13 -13.67 15.63
C ASP A 19 3.86 -13.18 17.07
N PRO A 20 4.05 -14.03 18.10
CA PRO A 20 3.75 -13.67 19.48
C PRO A 20 4.50 -12.44 19.97
N ALA A 21 5.73 -12.21 19.49
CA ALA A 21 6.54 -11.05 19.89
C ALA A 21 5.94 -9.76 19.34
N LEU A 22 5.57 -9.74 18.06
CA LEU A 22 4.87 -8.62 17.42
C LEU A 22 3.54 -8.32 18.11
N LEU A 23 2.71 -9.35 18.35
CA LEU A 23 1.41 -9.18 18.98
C LEU A 23 1.52 -8.68 20.43
N ALA A 24 2.51 -9.16 21.19
CA ALA A 24 2.76 -8.67 22.55
C ALA A 24 3.22 -7.19 22.54
N TRP A 25 4.13 -6.83 21.63
CA TRP A 25 4.60 -5.46 21.49
C TRP A 25 3.47 -4.50 21.09
N LEU A 26 2.60 -4.92 20.17
CA LEU A 26 1.48 -4.10 19.72
C LEU A 26 0.47 -3.83 20.85
N ARG A 27 0.16 -4.85 21.67
CA ARG A 27 -0.69 -4.69 22.86
C ARG A 27 -0.07 -3.74 23.87
N ASP A 28 1.24 -3.83 24.10
CA ASP A 28 1.97 -2.92 24.99
C ASP A 28 1.89 -1.46 24.50
N GLN A 29 2.06 -1.20 23.20
CA GLN A 29 1.91 0.16 22.65
C GLN A 29 0.49 0.68 22.80
N SER A 30 -0.53 -0.15 22.51
CA SER A 30 -1.94 0.22 22.70
C SER A 30 -2.24 0.54 24.17
N ALA A 31 -1.75 -0.27 25.11
CA ALA A 31 -1.88 -0.03 26.55
C ALA A 31 -1.20 1.27 27.03
N LYS A 32 -0.15 1.71 26.33
CA LYS A 32 0.50 3.02 26.54
C LYS A 32 -0.27 4.18 25.92
N GLY A 33 -1.40 3.93 25.27
CA GLY A 33 -2.30 4.92 24.69
C GLY A 33 -1.99 5.28 23.24
N ALA A 34 -1.25 4.44 22.51
CA ALA A 34 -1.02 4.65 21.09
C ALA A 34 -2.32 4.49 20.30
N THR A 35 -2.48 5.29 19.24
CA THR A 35 -3.46 5.01 18.19
C THR A 35 -2.88 3.95 17.25
N VAL A 36 -3.49 2.77 17.17
CA VAL A 36 -3.04 1.70 16.28
C VAL A 36 -3.74 1.82 14.93
N VAL A 37 -2.97 1.96 13.85
CA VAL A 37 -3.47 2.14 12.50
C VAL A 37 -3.07 0.93 11.65
N SER A 38 -4.02 0.07 11.27
CA SER A 38 -3.75 -0.99 10.32
C SER A 38 -3.94 -0.52 8.88
N ILE A 39 -3.02 -0.91 8.01
CA ILE A 39 -3.13 -0.70 6.55
C ILE A 39 -3.32 -2.05 5.88
N CYS A 40 -4.32 -2.17 5.00
CA CYS A 40 -4.57 -3.39 4.22
C CYS A 40 -4.73 -4.61 5.17
N ASP A 41 -4.03 -5.72 4.92
CA ASP A 41 -4.04 -6.92 5.75
C ASP A 41 -3.22 -6.83 7.04
N GLY A 42 -2.63 -5.67 7.34
CA GLY A 42 -2.21 -5.35 8.71
C GLY A 42 -3.38 -5.46 9.70
N ALA A 43 -4.63 -5.40 9.21
CA ALA A 43 -5.83 -5.64 10.00
C ALA A 43 -5.83 -7.02 10.68
N LEU A 44 -5.27 -8.06 10.04
CA LEU A 44 -5.18 -9.39 10.65
C LEU A 44 -4.20 -9.41 11.83
N VAL A 45 -3.09 -8.65 11.76
CA VAL A 45 -2.15 -8.54 12.90
C VAL A 45 -2.84 -7.86 14.08
N VAL A 46 -3.52 -6.74 13.83
CA VAL A 46 -4.23 -5.99 14.88
C VAL A 46 -5.38 -6.82 15.47
N ALA A 47 -6.11 -7.56 14.63
CA ALA A 47 -7.15 -8.48 15.08
C ALA A 47 -6.59 -9.66 15.90
N ASN A 48 -5.47 -10.25 15.49
CA ASN A 48 -4.78 -11.31 16.25
C ASN A 48 -4.22 -10.80 17.59
N ALA A 49 -3.92 -9.50 17.70
CA ALA A 49 -3.58 -8.86 18.97
C ALA A 49 -4.79 -8.62 19.88
N GLY A 50 -6.02 -8.91 19.41
CA GLY A 50 -7.28 -8.68 20.13
C GLY A 50 -7.71 -7.22 20.19
N LEU A 51 -7.04 -6.33 19.43
CA LEU A 51 -7.26 -4.89 19.55
C LEU A 51 -8.50 -4.39 18.81
N PHE A 52 -9.10 -5.22 17.95
CA PHE A 52 -10.37 -4.90 17.28
C PHE A 52 -11.59 -5.52 17.95
N ASP A 53 -11.43 -6.30 19.02
CA ASP A 53 -12.56 -6.93 19.71
C ASP A 53 -13.51 -5.86 20.26
N GLY A 54 -14.78 -5.91 19.83
CA GLY A 54 -15.80 -4.92 20.18
C GLY A 54 -15.78 -3.63 19.34
N HIS A 55 -14.82 -3.47 18.43
CA HIS A 55 -14.68 -2.28 17.57
C HIS A 55 -15.18 -2.52 16.15
N ARG A 56 -15.42 -1.42 15.42
CA ARG A 56 -15.59 -1.45 13.96
C ARG A 56 -14.23 -1.39 13.29
N ALA A 57 -14.04 -2.20 12.26
CA ALA A 57 -12.82 -2.19 11.45
C ALA A 57 -13.10 -2.50 9.98
N THR A 58 -12.13 -2.23 9.12
CA THR A 58 -12.12 -2.66 7.72
C THR A 58 -10.74 -3.24 7.36
N GLY A 59 -10.59 -3.73 6.13
CA GLY A 59 -9.34 -4.30 5.64
C GLY A 59 -9.46 -4.67 4.16
N HIS A 60 -8.41 -5.22 3.56
CA HIS A 60 -8.39 -5.61 2.15
C HIS A 60 -9.56 -6.55 1.78
N TRP A 61 -10.19 -6.36 0.62
CA TRP A 61 -11.37 -7.14 0.21
C TRP A 61 -11.10 -8.66 0.16
N ALA A 62 -9.90 -9.04 -0.28
CA ALA A 62 -9.52 -10.45 -0.49
C ALA A 62 -9.51 -11.32 0.77
N THR A 63 -9.29 -10.73 1.95
CA THR A 63 -9.26 -11.47 3.23
C THR A 63 -10.52 -11.26 4.07
N ARG A 64 -11.59 -10.70 3.49
CA ARG A 64 -12.84 -10.42 4.20
C ARG A 64 -13.42 -11.65 4.90
N SER A 65 -13.65 -12.75 4.19
CA SER A 65 -14.23 -13.97 4.76
C SER A 65 -13.37 -14.49 5.91
N ARG A 66 -12.05 -14.54 5.72
CA ARG A 66 -11.09 -14.94 6.73
C ARG A 66 -11.19 -14.10 8.00
N ARG A 67 -11.25 -12.76 7.87
CA ARG A 67 -11.36 -11.85 9.02
C ARG A 67 -12.68 -12.01 9.76
N GLU A 68 -13.77 -12.15 9.04
CA GLU A 68 -15.11 -12.37 9.62
C GLU A 68 -15.19 -13.72 10.35
N GLU A 69 -14.57 -14.77 9.82
CA GLU A 69 -14.51 -16.11 10.42
C GLU A 69 -13.57 -16.19 11.63
N GLU A 70 -12.34 -15.68 11.52
CA GLU A 70 -11.32 -15.77 12.56
C GLU A 70 -11.53 -14.76 13.70
N HIS A 71 -12.18 -13.62 13.43
CA HIS A 71 -12.36 -12.52 14.39
C HIS A 71 -13.82 -12.03 14.44
N PRO A 72 -14.77 -12.88 14.88
CA PRO A 72 -16.20 -12.53 14.93
C PRO A 72 -16.53 -11.47 15.98
N GLY A 73 -15.62 -11.18 16.92
CA GLY A 73 -15.75 -10.10 17.90
C GLY A 73 -15.58 -8.70 17.29
N THR A 74 -15.05 -8.61 16.07
CA THR A 74 -14.88 -7.34 15.34
C THR A 74 -16.06 -7.11 14.40
N ARG A 75 -16.59 -5.89 14.35
CA ARG A 75 -17.60 -5.50 13.37
C ARG A 75 -16.92 -5.05 12.07
N TRP A 76 -16.74 -5.98 11.13
CA TRP A 76 -16.13 -5.69 9.83
C TRP A 76 -17.07 -4.90 8.92
N LEU A 77 -16.59 -3.75 8.44
CA LEU A 77 -17.29 -2.87 7.51
C LEU A 77 -16.69 -3.02 6.11
N GLY A 78 -17.53 -3.37 5.13
CA GLY A 78 -17.21 -3.25 3.71
C GLY A 78 -17.52 -1.85 3.18
N ASN A 79 -17.07 -1.55 1.96
CA ASN A 79 -17.40 -0.29 1.25
C ASN A 79 -16.98 0.97 2.03
N THR A 80 -15.89 0.88 2.79
CA THR A 80 -15.26 2.03 3.46
C THR A 80 -13.75 1.95 3.31
N ARG A 81 -13.10 3.06 2.95
CA ARG A 81 -11.64 3.12 2.77
C ARG A 81 -10.92 2.99 4.09
N TYR A 82 -11.48 3.60 5.13
CA TYR A 82 -10.94 3.50 6.47
C TYR A 82 -12.04 3.66 7.51
N VAL A 83 -11.74 3.20 8.72
CA VAL A 83 -12.60 3.29 9.90
C VAL A 83 -11.74 3.75 11.06
N ALA A 84 -12.17 4.80 11.74
CA ALA A 84 -11.62 5.20 13.04
C ALA A 84 -12.65 4.87 14.13
N ASP A 85 -12.23 4.12 15.14
CA ASP A 85 -13.08 3.67 16.25
C ASP A 85 -12.26 3.67 17.55
N GLY A 86 -12.39 4.73 18.35
CA GLY A 86 -11.56 4.90 19.55
C GLY A 86 -10.08 5.10 19.22
N ASN A 87 -9.20 4.28 19.80
CA ASN A 87 -7.75 4.31 19.56
C ASN A 87 -7.29 3.34 18.47
N VAL A 88 -8.22 2.80 17.67
CA VAL A 88 -7.88 1.97 16.53
C VAL A 88 -8.40 2.58 15.22
N VAL A 89 -7.56 2.52 14.19
CA VAL A 89 -7.86 2.93 12.82
C VAL A 89 -7.52 1.77 11.91
N SER A 90 -8.33 1.53 10.90
CA SER A 90 -8.09 0.47 9.91
C SER A 90 -8.37 1.01 8.51
N SER A 91 -7.59 0.58 7.52
CA SER A 91 -7.83 0.90 6.11
C SER A 91 -8.09 -0.36 5.28
N ALA A 92 -8.82 -0.18 4.19
CA ALA A 92 -8.93 -1.14 3.11
C ALA A 92 -7.60 -1.26 2.34
N GLY A 93 -7.61 -1.90 1.17
CA GLY A 93 -6.41 -2.26 0.45
C GLY A 93 -5.63 -1.10 -0.15
N VAL A 94 -4.31 -1.25 -0.15
CA VAL A 94 -3.29 -0.52 -0.92
C VAL A 94 -3.62 0.95 -1.24
N SER A 95 -4.44 1.22 -2.26
CA SER A 95 -4.83 2.59 -2.63
C SER A 95 -5.49 3.38 -1.49
N ALA A 96 -6.19 2.70 -0.57
CA ALA A 96 -6.82 3.30 0.60
C ALA A 96 -5.82 3.81 1.65
N ALA A 97 -4.55 3.43 1.57
CA ALA A 97 -3.52 3.92 2.50
C ALA A 97 -3.34 5.44 2.42
N ILE A 98 -3.49 6.03 1.22
CA ILE A 98 -3.30 7.47 0.99
C ILE A 98 -4.40 8.32 1.63
N PRO A 99 -5.70 8.07 1.37
CA PRO A 99 -6.76 8.81 2.06
C PRO A 99 -6.72 8.57 3.58
N THR A 100 -6.32 7.38 4.04
CA THR A 100 -6.11 7.11 5.47
C THR A 100 -5.00 7.98 6.05
N ALA A 101 -3.86 8.09 5.36
CA ALA A 101 -2.75 8.94 5.78
C ALA A 101 -3.14 10.43 5.81
N LEU A 102 -3.90 10.90 4.82
CA LEU A 102 -4.42 12.27 4.79
C LEU A 102 -5.41 12.54 5.94
N ALA A 103 -6.27 11.58 6.27
CA ALA A 103 -7.16 11.67 7.43
C ALA A 103 -6.39 11.71 8.75
N LEU A 104 -5.26 10.99 8.87
CA LEU A 104 -4.37 11.11 10.02
C LEU A 104 -3.69 12.48 10.08
N VAL A 105 -3.24 13.02 8.94
CA VAL A 105 -2.69 14.38 8.88
C VAL A 105 -3.74 15.41 9.30
N GLU A 106 -4.99 15.22 8.90
CA GLU A 106 -6.10 16.07 9.35
C GLU A 106 -6.31 15.96 10.86
N ALA A 107 -6.30 14.76 11.42
CA ALA A 107 -6.43 14.55 12.86
C ALA A 107 -5.28 15.19 13.66
N MET A 108 -4.06 15.21 13.11
CA MET A 108 -2.87 15.76 13.77
C MET A 108 -2.71 17.28 13.60
N GLY A 109 -2.97 17.79 12.40
CA GLY A 109 -2.65 19.17 11.99
C GLY A 109 -3.84 20.02 11.57
N GLY A 110 -5.04 19.46 11.59
CA GLY A 110 -6.27 20.10 11.11
C GLY A 110 -6.43 20.05 9.59
N THR A 111 -7.66 20.36 9.14
CA THR A 111 -8.08 20.26 7.75
C THR A 111 -7.21 21.07 6.78
N GLU A 112 -6.70 22.23 7.19
CA GLU A 112 -5.86 23.07 6.32
C GLU A 112 -4.51 22.41 6.00
N VAL A 113 -3.89 21.76 6.99
CA VAL A 113 -2.64 21.02 6.79
C VAL A 113 -2.87 19.81 5.88
N ALA A 114 -3.97 19.08 6.09
CA ALA A 114 -4.35 17.96 5.23
C ALA A 114 -4.62 18.41 3.78
N ALA A 115 -5.38 19.49 3.58
CA ALA A 115 -5.69 20.03 2.27
C ALA A 115 -4.43 20.48 1.50
N ARG A 116 -3.49 21.17 2.17
CA ARG A 116 -2.19 21.52 1.56
C ARG A 116 -1.37 20.29 1.21
N THR A 117 -1.39 19.27 2.06
CA THR A 117 -0.68 18.00 1.81
C THR A 117 -1.29 17.27 0.62
N ALA A 118 -2.61 17.14 0.58
CA ALA A 118 -3.36 16.57 -0.54
C ALA A 118 -3.04 17.26 -1.87
N ALA A 119 -3.07 18.61 -1.88
CA ALA A 119 -2.75 19.39 -3.08
C ALA A 119 -1.33 19.17 -3.59
N ARG A 120 -0.33 19.06 -2.68
CA ARG A 120 1.07 18.77 -3.06
C ARG A 120 1.23 17.39 -3.68
N LEU A 121 0.52 16.40 -3.13
CA LEU A 121 0.57 15.02 -3.62
C LEU A 121 -0.24 14.83 -4.91
N GLY A 122 -1.20 15.71 -5.20
CA GLY A 122 -2.16 15.56 -6.29
C GLY A 122 -3.37 14.71 -5.92
N ALA A 123 -3.74 14.64 -4.64
CA ALA A 123 -4.95 13.96 -4.19
C ALA A 123 -6.19 14.85 -4.40
N ILE A 124 -7.26 14.27 -4.93
CA ILE A 124 -8.56 14.95 -5.10
C ILE A 124 -9.32 15.05 -3.77
N GLY A 125 -9.10 14.11 -2.85
CA GLY A 125 -9.70 14.12 -1.53
C GLY A 125 -9.35 12.87 -0.73
N TRP A 126 -9.89 12.77 0.48
CA TRP A 126 -9.62 11.65 1.39
C TRP A 126 -10.89 11.09 2.03
N SER A 127 -12.00 11.07 1.28
CA SER A 127 -13.28 10.52 1.76
C SER A 127 -13.16 9.05 2.17
N THR A 128 -13.94 8.64 3.17
CA THR A 128 -14.12 7.23 3.55
C THR A 128 -14.90 6.43 2.51
N ALA A 129 -15.62 7.08 1.59
CA ALA A 129 -16.43 6.40 0.59
C ALA A 129 -15.59 5.44 -0.27
N HIS A 130 -16.09 4.22 -0.43
CA HIS A 130 -15.40 3.18 -1.17
C HIS A 130 -16.41 2.17 -1.70
N ASP A 131 -16.09 1.51 -2.80
CA ASP A 131 -16.86 0.38 -3.31
C ASP A 131 -15.96 -0.84 -3.32
N SER A 132 -16.02 -1.63 -2.25
CA SER A 132 -15.24 -2.87 -2.15
C SER A 132 -15.86 -3.98 -3.00
N ALA A 133 -17.15 -3.88 -3.32
CA ALA A 133 -17.89 -4.93 -4.01
C ALA A 133 -17.49 -5.05 -5.48
N GLN A 134 -16.93 -3.99 -6.08
CA GLN A 134 -16.40 -4.03 -7.44
C GLN A 134 -15.14 -4.92 -7.57
N PHE A 135 -14.44 -5.22 -6.47
CA PHE A 135 -13.22 -5.99 -6.50
C PHE A 135 -13.50 -7.46 -6.19
N HIS A 136 -13.28 -8.32 -7.19
CA HIS A 136 -13.37 -9.75 -7.02
C HIS A 136 -12.42 -10.46 -8.00
N ILE A 137 -11.92 -11.64 -7.61
CA ILE A 137 -11.11 -12.47 -8.50
C ILE A 137 -12.03 -13.09 -9.55
N GLY A 138 -11.96 -12.59 -10.77
CA GLY A 138 -12.60 -13.19 -11.95
C GLY A 138 -11.68 -14.18 -12.67
N VAL A 139 -12.25 -14.95 -13.61
CA VAL A 139 -11.49 -15.86 -14.49
C VAL A 139 -10.39 -15.12 -15.27
N ASP A 140 -10.65 -13.88 -15.69
CA ASP A 140 -9.67 -13.01 -16.34
C ASP A 140 -8.45 -12.71 -15.46
N ALA A 141 -8.66 -12.50 -14.15
CA ALA A 141 -7.58 -12.25 -13.20
C ALA A 141 -6.74 -13.52 -13.00
N ILE A 142 -7.39 -14.69 -12.89
CA ILE A 142 -6.71 -15.99 -12.75
C ILE A 142 -5.88 -16.31 -14.00
N THR A 143 -6.47 -16.18 -15.19
CA THR A 143 -5.77 -16.44 -16.45
C THR A 143 -4.62 -15.48 -16.66
N THR A 144 -4.78 -14.20 -16.29
CA THR A 144 -3.69 -13.21 -16.31
C THR A 144 -2.58 -13.57 -15.33
N TYR A 145 -2.90 -13.93 -14.08
CA TYR A 145 -1.92 -14.35 -13.08
C TYR A 145 -1.08 -15.53 -13.58
N ILE A 146 -1.74 -16.57 -14.11
CA ILE A 146 -1.08 -17.73 -14.70
C ILE A 146 -0.19 -17.27 -15.86
N GLY A 147 -0.75 -16.55 -16.84
CA GLY A 147 -0.02 -16.05 -18.00
C GLY A 147 1.23 -15.22 -17.62
N ASN A 148 1.11 -14.34 -16.64
CA ASN A 148 2.22 -13.52 -16.15
C ASN A 148 3.32 -14.35 -15.49
N ARG A 149 2.96 -15.43 -14.79
CA ARG A 149 3.93 -16.32 -14.15
C ARG A 149 4.67 -17.21 -15.14
N TRP A 150 4.04 -17.59 -16.26
CA TRP A 150 4.64 -18.46 -17.29
C TRP A 150 5.35 -17.68 -18.40
N LEU A 151 4.85 -16.51 -18.78
CA LEU A 151 5.42 -15.64 -19.82
C LEU A 151 6.34 -14.57 -19.21
N LYS A 152 7.20 -14.96 -18.25
CA LYS A 152 8.18 -14.03 -17.67
C LYS A 152 9.24 -13.70 -18.71
N PRO A 153 9.32 -12.44 -19.19
CA PRO A 153 10.50 -12.04 -19.93
C PRO A 153 11.70 -12.19 -18.99
N ASP A 154 12.85 -12.59 -19.53
CA ASP A 154 14.10 -12.63 -18.77
C ASP A 154 14.69 -11.21 -18.63
N ASP A 155 13.86 -10.26 -18.20
CA ASP A 155 14.22 -8.86 -18.10
C ASP A 155 13.98 -8.30 -16.70
N ARG A 156 14.97 -7.53 -16.24
CA ARG A 156 14.99 -6.90 -14.92
C ARG A 156 14.78 -5.41 -15.11
N LEU A 157 13.96 -4.81 -14.26
CA LEU A 157 13.72 -3.38 -14.26
C LEU A 157 14.50 -2.71 -13.13
N ALA A 158 15.22 -1.66 -13.48
CA ALA A 158 15.94 -0.83 -12.53
C ALA A 158 15.36 0.58 -12.56
N ILE A 159 14.95 1.09 -11.40
CA ILE A 159 14.57 2.49 -11.24
C ILE A 159 15.82 3.25 -10.76
N PRO A 160 16.42 4.15 -11.56
CA PRO A 160 17.52 4.97 -11.10
C PRO A 160 17.04 5.91 -10.00
N VAL A 161 17.76 5.92 -8.89
CA VAL A 161 17.43 6.75 -7.73
C VAL A 161 18.61 7.63 -7.37
N ALA A 162 18.32 8.90 -7.15
CA ALA A 162 19.24 9.93 -6.70
C ALA A 162 18.64 10.73 -5.53
N ASP A 163 19.43 11.61 -4.93
CA ASP A 163 18.95 12.52 -3.90
C ASP A 163 17.77 13.37 -4.41
N GLY A 164 16.79 13.56 -3.54
CA GLY A 164 15.56 14.30 -3.84
C GLY A 164 14.53 13.51 -4.64
N VAL A 165 14.71 12.19 -4.83
CA VAL A 165 13.67 11.36 -5.44
C VAL A 165 12.35 11.46 -4.66
N ASP A 166 11.24 11.49 -5.37
CA ASP A 166 9.92 11.37 -4.76
C ASP A 166 9.69 9.92 -4.28
N ASP A 167 9.76 9.71 -2.97
CA ASP A 167 9.57 8.38 -2.37
C ASP A 167 8.15 7.84 -2.49
N ILE A 168 7.13 8.69 -2.61
CA ILE A 168 5.74 8.25 -2.80
C ILE A 168 5.57 7.75 -4.24
N ALA A 169 6.03 8.53 -5.21
CA ALA A 169 6.02 8.11 -6.61
C ALA A 169 6.84 6.82 -6.83
N LEU A 170 8.00 6.73 -6.16
CA LEU A 170 8.84 5.55 -6.17
C LEU A 170 8.13 4.33 -5.58
N ALA A 171 7.53 4.45 -4.39
CA ALA A 171 6.83 3.36 -3.73
C ALA A 171 5.63 2.86 -4.56
N LEU A 172 4.81 3.78 -5.09
CA LEU A 172 3.66 3.43 -5.94
C LEU A 172 4.10 2.71 -7.22
N THR A 173 5.19 3.17 -7.84
CA THR A 173 5.74 2.54 -9.05
C THR A 173 6.28 1.15 -8.74
N LEU A 174 7.04 0.98 -7.66
CA LEU A 174 7.59 -0.30 -7.24
C LEU A 174 6.49 -1.31 -6.89
N ASP A 175 5.46 -0.90 -6.15
CA ASP A 175 4.35 -1.77 -5.75
C ASP A 175 3.54 -2.22 -6.97
N ALA A 176 3.21 -1.30 -7.89
CA ALA A 176 2.52 -1.63 -9.15
C ALA A 176 3.31 -2.64 -9.99
N TYR A 177 4.61 -2.39 -10.19
CA TYR A 177 5.46 -3.29 -10.97
C TYR A 177 5.70 -4.64 -10.28
N GLY A 178 5.87 -4.65 -8.96
CA GLY A 178 6.03 -5.87 -8.17
C GLY A 178 4.83 -6.82 -8.32
N ARG A 179 3.62 -6.28 -8.48
CA ARG A 179 2.38 -7.02 -8.69
C ARG A 179 2.18 -7.57 -10.09
N THR A 180 3.00 -7.17 -11.06
CA THR A 180 2.93 -7.75 -12.41
C THR A 180 3.29 -9.24 -12.41
N MET A 181 4.15 -9.67 -11.48
CA MET A 181 4.76 -11.01 -11.43
C MET A 181 5.61 -11.39 -12.66
N ARG A 182 5.86 -10.44 -13.57
CA ARG A 182 6.56 -10.66 -14.84
C ARG A 182 8.03 -10.36 -14.77
N SER A 183 8.39 -9.18 -14.25
CA SER A 183 9.77 -8.69 -14.23
C SER A 183 10.11 -8.21 -12.82
N PRO A 184 11.21 -8.68 -12.21
CA PRO A 184 11.66 -8.12 -10.94
C PRO A 184 12.04 -6.65 -11.15
N VAL A 185 11.52 -5.78 -10.28
CA VAL A 185 11.84 -4.35 -10.24
C VAL A 185 12.61 -4.05 -8.96
N ALA A 186 13.61 -3.20 -9.04
CA ALA A 186 14.33 -2.71 -7.88
C ALA A 186 15.00 -1.36 -8.16
N ILE A 187 15.43 -0.68 -7.09
CA ILE A 187 16.12 0.61 -7.23
C ILE A 187 17.60 0.42 -7.53
N ALA A 188 18.15 1.29 -8.37
CA ALA A 188 19.56 1.34 -8.71
C ALA A 188 20.14 2.70 -8.30
N THR A 189 21.21 2.70 -7.51
CA THR A 189 21.90 3.91 -7.08
C THR A 189 23.29 4.01 -7.71
N ALA A 190 23.75 5.23 -7.96
CA ALA A 190 25.10 5.43 -8.47
C ALA A 190 26.13 5.25 -7.34
N GLY A 191 27.18 4.46 -7.60
CA GLY A 191 28.37 4.42 -6.74
C GLY A 191 28.17 3.97 -5.29
N GLY A 192 27.10 3.21 -4.98
CA GLY A 192 26.82 2.74 -3.62
C GLY A 192 26.30 3.83 -2.67
N ALA A 193 25.88 4.98 -3.19
CA ALA A 193 25.25 6.02 -2.40
C ALA A 193 23.93 5.54 -1.78
N LEU A 194 23.60 6.09 -0.61
CA LEU A 194 22.31 5.95 0.08
C LEU A 194 21.52 7.24 -0.11
N PRO A 195 20.80 7.40 -1.23
CA PRO A 195 20.14 8.66 -1.55
C PRO A 195 19.05 8.98 -0.53
N ARG A 196 18.89 10.26 -0.26
CA ARG A 196 17.81 10.78 0.59
C ARG A 196 16.65 11.24 -0.29
N SER A 197 15.44 10.75 -0.02
CA SER A 197 14.24 11.16 -0.73
C SER A 197 13.87 12.61 -0.46
N SER A 198 12.99 13.19 -1.28
CA SER A 198 12.46 14.55 -1.10
C SER A 198 11.75 14.74 0.24
N HIS A 199 11.20 13.66 0.83
CA HIS A 199 10.57 13.65 2.15
C HIS A 199 11.52 13.19 3.29
N GLY A 200 12.82 13.03 3.00
CA GLY A 200 13.86 12.82 4.00
C GLY A 200 14.18 11.36 4.34
N LEU A 201 13.59 10.38 3.64
CA LEU A 201 13.87 8.96 3.85
C LEU A 201 15.25 8.61 3.28
N VAL A 202 16.05 7.85 4.03
CA VAL A 202 17.28 7.26 3.49
C VAL A 202 16.90 5.98 2.76
N LEU A 203 17.13 5.95 1.46
CA LEU A 203 16.78 4.80 0.63
C LEU A 203 17.94 3.80 0.63
N LEU A 204 17.64 2.61 1.14
CA LEU A 204 18.57 1.50 1.14
C LEU A 204 18.40 0.74 -0.16
N PRO A 205 19.37 0.78 -1.10
CA PRO A 205 19.29 -0.04 -2.30
C PRO A 205 19.20 -1.50 -1.87
N PRO A 206 18.24 -2.27 -2.40
CA PRO A 206 18.26 -3.71 -2.19
C PRO A 206 19.54 -4.25 -2.80
N LEU A 207 20.07 -5.33 -2.22
CA LEU A 207 21.09 -6.15 -2.85
C LEU A 207 20.45 -6.79 -4.10
N ILE A 208 20.38 -6.07 -5.21
CA ILE A 208 20.04 -6.68 -6.49
C ILE A 208 21.24 -7.55 -6.86
N PRO A 209 21.09 -8.89 -7.00
CA PRO A 209 22.21 -9.73 -7.38
C PRO A 209 22.67 -9.35 -8.79
N SER A 210 23.99 -9.34 -8.99
CA SER A 210 24.67 -9.17 -10.28
C SER A 210 24.02 -10.01 -11.37
N GLY A 211 23.80 -9.44 -12.56
CA GLY A 211 23.15 -10.13 -13.69
C GLY A 211 23.15 -9.27 -14.96
N PRO A 212 22.53 -9.75 -16.07
CA PRO A 212 22.51 -9.05 -17.35
C PRO A 212 21.85 -7.66 -17.25
N ALA A 213 22.09 -6.81 -18.26
CA ALA A 213 21.72 -5.40 -18.25
C ALA A 213 20.24 -5.16 -17.90
N ALA A 214 19.99 -4.53 -16.75
CA ALA A 214 18.66 -4.11 -16.35
C ALA A 214 18.16 -3.01 -17.29
N ARG A 215 16.90 -3.09 -17.71
CA ARG A 215 16.25 -2.00 -18.44
C ARG A 215 15.85 -0.92 -17.44
N THR A 216 16.15 0.31 -17.78
CA THR A 216 15.81 1.48 -16.96
C THR A 216 14.31 1.74 -17.01
N LEU A 217 13.71 1.90 -15.84
CA LEU A 217 12.35 2.38 -15.65
C LEU A 217 12.43 3.79 -15.04
N ALA A 218 11.95 4.80 -15.78
CA ALA A 218 11.93 6.17 -15.29
C ALA A 218 10.77 6.36 -14.30
N LEU A 219 11.02 7.11 -13.23
CA LEU A 219 9.92 7.59 -12.40
C LEU A 219 9.17 8.71 -13.12
N PRO A 220 7.83 8.69 -13.06
CA PRO A 220 7.03 9.72 -13.69
C PRO A 220 7.17 11.08 -12.99
N GLU A 221 7.28 12.16 -13.76
CA GLU A 221 7.34 13.54 -13.25
C GLU A 221 5.96 14.08 -12.83
N GLY A 222 5.92 15.09 -11.96
CA GLY A 222 4.71 15.78 -11.52
C GLY A 222 4.20 15.30 -10.15
N PRO A 223 2.90 15.46 -9.85
CA PRO A 223 2.35 15.10 -8.53
C PRO A 223 2.57 13.62 -8.22
N SER A 224 2.95 13.32 -6.98
CA SER A 224 3.36 11.98 -6.54
C SER A 224 2.29 10.92 -6.83
N LEU A 225 1.00 11.24 -6.66
CA LEU A 225 -0.08 10.26 -6.84
C LEU A 225 -0.38 9.93 -8.30
N ALA A 226 -0.02 10.82 -9.23
CA ALA A 226 -0.13 10.51 -10.65
C ALA A 226 0.87 9.43 -11.10
N ALA A 227 1.81 9.02 -10.23
CA ALA A 227 2.73 7.93 -10.52
C ALA A 227 2.02 6.59 -10.71
N LEU A 228 0.95 6.32 -9.96
CA LEU A 228 0.23 5.05 -10.06
C LEU A 228 -0.48 4.89 -11.41
N ASP A 229 -1.25 5.89 -11.85
CA ASP A 229 -1.91 5.88 -13.16
C ASP A 229 -0.90 5.68 -14.31
N ARG A 230 0.26 6.33 -14.21
CA ARG A 230 1.31 6.23 -15.24
C ARG A 230 2.01 4.88 -15.21
N ALA A 231 2.27 4.32 -14.03
CA ALA A 231 2.81 2.97 -13.89
C ALA A 231 1.85 1.94 -14.48
N LEU A 232 0.55 2.04 -14.19
CA LEU A 232 -0.50 1.18 -14.76
C LEU A 232 -0.56 1.30 -16.29
N ALA A 233 -0.58 2.52 -16.82
CA ALA A 233 -0.57 2.75 -18.27
C ALA A 233 0.69 2.18 -18.94
N ASP A 234 1.85 2.27 -18.29
CA ASP A 234 3.10 1.70 -18.79
C ASP A 234 3.11 0.17 -18.75
N ILE A 235 2.63 -0.42 -17.66
CA ILE A 235 2.39 -1.86 -17.53
C ILE A 235 1.45 -2.34 -18.64
N GLY A 236 0.38 -1.61 -18.94
CA GLY A 236 -0.56 -1.91 -20.01
C GLY A 236 0.09 -1.90 -21.39
N ARG A 237 0.93 -0.90 -21.69
CA ARG A 237 1.72 -0.86 -22.93
C ARG A 237 2.72 -2.02 -23.03
N ARG A 238 3.35 -2.40 -21.92
CA ARG A 238 4.45 -3.37 -21.88
C ARG A 238 3.98 -4.82 -21.87
N TYR A 239 2.91 -5.11 -21.14
CA TYR A 239 2.45 -6.47 -20.86
C TYR A 239 0.98 -6.71 -21.23
N GLY A 240 0.31 -5.71 -21.81
CA GLY A 240 -1.08 -5.77 -22.22
C GLY A 240 -2.06 -5.34 -21.13
N SER A 241 -3.26 -4.94 -21.56
CA SER A 241 -4.36 -4.44 -20.72
C SER A 241 -4.89 -5.46 -19.71
N GLY A 242 -4.67 -6.76 -19.93
CA GLY A 242 -4.96 -7.80 -18.94
C GLY A 242 -4.11 -7.63 -17.68
N THR A 243 -2.78 -7.46 -17.86
CA THR A 243 -1.83 -7.25 -16.75
C THR A 243 -2.11 -5.94 -16.02
N GLU A 244 -2.39 -4.86 -16.75
CA GLU A 244 -2.78 -3.57 -16.16
C GLU A 244 -4.01 -3.71 -15.25
N ARG A 245 -5.10 -4.31 -15.76
CA ARG A 245 -6.33 -4.52 -14.98
C ARG A 245 -6.10 -5.42 -13.77
N TYR A 246 -5.26 -6.44 -13.91
CA TYR A 246 -4.90 -7.32 -12.80
C TYR A 246 -4.14 -6.56 -11.70
N VAL A 247 -3.14 -5.74 -12.06
CA VAL A 247 -2.39 -4.93 -11.09
C VAL A 247 -3.31 -3.90 -10.42
N ALA A 248 -4.18 -3.24 -11.18
CA ALA A 248 -5.15 -2.29 -10.63
C ALA A 248 -6.12 -2.96 -9.62
N LEU A 249 -6.59 -4.17 -9.92
CA LEU A 249 -7.40 -4.99 -9.01
C LEU A 249 -6.66 -5.31 -7.70
N GLU A 250 -5.41 -5.78 -7.81
CA GLU A 250 -4.54 -6.10 -6.66
C GLU A 250 -4.22 -4.87 -5.80
N MET A 251 -4.17 -3.69 -6.42
CA MET A 251 -3.95 -2.41 -5.72
C MET A 251 -5.24 -1.78 -5.19
N GLU A 252 -6.39 -2.45 -5.34
CA GLU A 252 -7.71 -1.93 -4.97
C GLU A 252 -7.93 -0.54 -5.59
N TYR A 253 -7.52 -0.37 -6.85
CA TYR A 253 -7.46 0.89 -7.55
C TYR A 253 -8.38 0.89 -8.78
N ALA A 254 -9.40 1.74 -8.76
CA ALA A 254 -10.24 1.97 -9.92
C ALA A 254 -9.58 3.01 -10.85
N PRO A 255 -9.43 2.76 -12.16
CA PRO A 255 -8.87 3.74 -13.10
C PRO A 255 -9.63 5.08 -13.02
N GLY A 256 -8.89 6.20 -12.98
CA GLY A 256 -9.46 7.56 -12.88
C GLY A 256 -9.57 8.10 -11.44
N TYR A 257 -8.98 7.43 -10.45
CA TYR A 257 -8.99 7.82 -9.04
C TYR A 257 -8.35 9.20 -8.76
N ALA A 258 -7.41 9.64 -9.61
CA ALA A 258 -6.81 10.98 -9.55
C ALA A 258 -7.46 11.97 -10.53
N ALA A 259 -8.57 11.61 -11.20
CA ALA A 259 -9.19 12.40 -12.26
C ALA A 259 -10.70 12.72 -12.07
N HIS A 260 -11.35 12.28 -10.99
CA HIS A 260 -12.76 12.60 -10.71
C HIS A 260 -13.01 13.00 -9.25
#